data_AF-A0A1V5BKI6-F1
#
_entry.id   AF-A0A1V5BKI6-F1
#
_cell.length_a   1.000
_cell.length_b   1.000
_cell.length_c   1.000
_cell.angle_alpha   90.00
_cell.angle_beta   90.00
_cell.angle_gamma   90.00
#
_symmetry.space_group_name_H-M   'P 1'
#
loop_
_entity.id
_entity.type
_entity.pdbx_description
1 polymer ?
#
loop_
_entity_poly.entity_id
_entity_poly.type
_entity_poly.pdbx_seq_one_letter_code
_entity_poly.pdbx_strand_id
1 'polypeptide(L)'
;MIAVPRRIPAQTVQLSGGKAEAIKKNMSLFSEVPFEKRIITIIKSIYTDRIPDSFTVRNMDKSYPVFQGLSLVLKRLITIDGEGLAVKEYRARIADGSKENAVTVREKDFLTTDLTQRPVAVSIDTLNLKRGETSRIFVVERTEGGRP
;
A
#
# COMPACT_ATOMS: atom_id res chain seq x y z
N MET A 1 -29.92 -24.51 9.55
CA MET A 1 -28.85 -23.48 9.56
C MET A 1 -28.76 -22.90 8.17
N ILE A 2 -29.11 -21.63 7.97
CA ILE A 2 -29.10 -20.98 6.65
C ILE A 2 -27.86 -20.09 6.60
N ALA A 3 -26.89 -20.43 5.76
CA ALA A 3 -25.68 -19.65 5.55
C ALA A 3 -26.02 -18.40 4.71
N VAL A 4 -25.73 -17.22 5.26
CA VAL A 4 -25.93 -15.94 4.57
C VAL A 4 -24.66 -15.65 3.76
N PRO A 5 -24.71 -15.50 2.42
CA PRO A 5 -23.52 -15.24 1.62
C PRO A 5 -23.03 -13.81 1.82
N ARG A 6 -21.80 -13.64 2.30
CA ARG A 6 -21.10 -12.34 2.29
C ARG A 6 -20.86 -11.93 0.83
N ARG A 7 -21.38 -10.77 0.43
CA ARG A 7 -21.14 -10.16 -0.89
C ARG A 7 -19.65 -9.84 -1.03
N ILE A 8 -18.92 -10.68 -1.75
CA ILE A 8 -17.58 -10.35 -2.25
C ILE A 8 -17.80 -9.57 -3.55
N PRO A 9 -17.41 -8.28 -3.63
CA PRO A 9 -17.60 -7.51 -4.86
C PRO A 9 -16.79 -8.12 -6.00
N ALA A 10 -17.45 -8.35 -7.14
CA ALA A 10 -16.82 -8.83 -8.36
C ALA A 10 -15.80 -7.79 -8.84
N GLN A 11 -14.51 -8.14 -8.80
CA GLN A 11 -13.45 -7.30 -9.35
C GLN A 11 -13.35 -7.55 -10.86
N THR A 12 -13.62 -6.52 -11.65
CA THR A 12 -13.44 -6.58 -13.11
C THR A 12 -11.96 -6.37 -13.42
N VAL A 13 -11.25 -7.44 -13.79
CA VAL A 13 -9.89 -7.33 -14.34
C VAL A 13 -10.03 -7.13 -15.84
N GLN A 14 -9.82 -5.90 -16.31
CA GLN A 14 -9.86 -5.57 -17.74
C GLN A 14 -8.52 -5.97 -18.38
N LEU A 15 -8.49 -7.11 -19.07
CA LEU A 15 -7.29 -7.65 -19.71
C LEU A 15 -7.09 -7.11 -21.14
N SER A 16 -5.80 -6.98 -21.50
CA SER A 16 -5.22 -6.92 -22.85
C SER A 16 -5.00 -5.55 -23.49
N GLY A 17 -6.02 -4.70 -23.62
CA GLY A 17 -5.88 -3.40 -24.33
C GLY A 17 -5.34 -2.26 -23.45
N GLY A 18 -5.96 -2.06 -22.28
CA GLY A 18 -5.63 -0.93 -21.39
C GLY A 18 -4.27 -1.04 -20.70
N LYS A 19 -3.74 -2.26 -20.55
CA LYS A 19 -2.46 -2.49 -19.85
C LYS A 19 -1.27 -1.94 -20.63
N ALA A 20 -1.25 -2.09 -21.95
CA ALA A 20 -0.18 -1.55 -22.80
C ALA A 20 -0.15 -0.01 -22.76
N GLU A 21 -1.32 0.62 -22.82
CA GLU A 21 -1.46 2.08 -22.69
C GLU A 21 -1.11 2.58 -21.28
N ALA A 22 -1.48 1.85 -20.23
CA ALA A 22 -1.09 2.16 -18.86
C ALA A 22 0.44 2.11 -18.68
N ILE A 23 1.11 1.08 -19.23
CA ILE A 23 2.57 0.98 -19.25
C ILE A 23 3.18 2.17 -19.99
N LYS A 24 2.67 2.51 -21.18
CA LYS A 24 3.16 3.64 -21.97
C LYS A 24 3.01 4.97 -21.21
N LYS A 25 1.85 5.22 -20.60
CA LYS A 25 1.59 6.39 -19.74
C LYS A 25 2.57 6.45 -18.56
N ASN A 26 2.74 5.34 -17.85
CA ASN A 26 3.65 5.26 -16.70
C ASN A 26 5.10 5.52 -17.11
N MET A 27 5.55 4.93 -18.23
CA MET A 27 6.88 5.18 -18.78
C MET A 27 7.07 6.66 -19.13
N SER A 28 6.09 7.32 -19.76
CA SER A 28 6.16 8.76 -20.05
C SER A 28 6.22 9.63 -18.80
N LEU A 29 5.63 9.20 -17.68
CA LEU A 29 5.68 9.93 -16.41
C LEU A 29 7.03 9.80 -15.70
N PHE A 30 7.76 8.71 -15.95
CA PHE A 30 8.84 8.27 -15.05
C PHE A 30 10.17 7.91 -15.73
N SER A 31 10.24 7.79 -17.06
CA SER A 31 11.44 7.29 -17.77
C SER A 31 12.71 8.12 -17.55
N GLU A 32 12.57 9.42 -17.31
CA GLU A 32 13.69 10.35 -17.10
C GLU A 32 13.81 10.80 -15.63
N VAL A 33 12.97 10.25 -14.75
CA VAL A 33 12.92 10.63 -13.34
C VAL A 33 13.82 9.70 -12.53
N PRO A 34 14.76 10.22 -11.73
CA PRO A 34 15.57 9.40 -10.83
C PRO A 34 14.72 8.52 -9.92
N PHE A 35 15.19 7.31 -9.62
CA PHE A 35 14.41 6.28 -8.91
C PHE A 35 13.78 6.77 -7.59
N GLU A 36 14.55 7.45 -6.75
CA GLU A 36 14.07 7.98 -5.47
C GLU A 36 12.94 9.01 -5.67
N LYS A 37 13.10 9.88 -6.67
CA LYS A 37 12.10 10.90 -7.01
C LYS A 37 10.81 10.27 -7.54
N ARG A 38 10.89 9.13 -8.24
CA ARG A 38 9.71 8.34 -8.65
C ARG A 38 8.95 7.82 -7.43
N ILE A 39 9.66 7.19 -6.48
CA ILE A 39 9.06 6.68 -5.24
C ILE A 39 8.33 7.78 -4.49
N ILE A 40 8.98 8.93 -4.28
CA ILE A 40 8.37 10.08 -3.60
C ILE A 40 7.11 10.55 -4.32
N THR A 41 7.16 10.63 -5.65
CA THR A 41 6.02 11.04 -6.49
C THR A 41 4.85 10.07 -6.38
N ILE A 42 5.12 8.76 -6.41
CA ILE A 42 4.13 7.69 -6.24
C ILE A 42 3.49 7.75 -4.85
N ILE A 43 4.29 7.84 -3.78
CA ILE A 43 3.75 7.92 -2.42
C ILE A 43 2.88 9.16 -2.26
N LYS A 44 3.32 10.31 -2.78
CA LYS A 44 2.57 11.57 -2.72
C LYS A 44 1.24 11.51 -3.47
N SER A 45 1.20 10.87 -4.65
CA SER A 45 -0.04 10.72 -5.41
C SER A 45 -1.06 9.84 -4.68
N ILE A 46 -0.61 8.74 -4.05
CA ILE A 46 -1.45 7.85 -3.25
C ILE A 46 -1.90 8.52 -1.94
N TYR A 47 -1.01 9.28 -1.29
CA TYR A 47 -1.33 10.01 -0.07
C TYR A 47 -2.42 11.06 -0.31
N THR A 48 -2.29 11.83 -1.39
CA THR A 48 -3.27 12.87 -1.78
C THR A 48 -4.49 12.34 -2.52
N ASP A 49 -4.60 11.01 -2.66
CA ASP A 49 -5.64 10.31 -3.42
C ASP A 49 -5.79 10.75 -4.89
N ARG A 50 -4.73 11.35 -5.45
CA ARG A 50 -4.60 11.74 -6.85
C ARG A 50 -3.90 10.63 -7.63
N ILE A 51 -4.43 9.42 -7.52
CA ILE A 51 -3.84 8.22 -8.12
C ILE A 51 -4.07 8.26 -9.64
N PRO A 52 -3.02 8.17 -10.48
CA PRO A 52 -3.18 8.09 -11.94
C PRO A 52 -4.08 6.92 -12.35
N ASP A 53 -4.86 7.11 -13.41
CA ASP A 53 -5.73 6.08 -14.01
C ASP A 53 -4.94 4.87 -14.53
N SER A 54 -3.66 5.07 -14.85
CA SER A 54 -2.71 4.03 -15.25
C SER A 54 -2.23 3.13 -14.11
N PHE A 55 -2.61 3.40 -12.85
CA PHE A 55 -2.24 2.57 -11.71
C PHE A 55 -3.34 1.54 -11.44
N THR A 56 -2.95 0.29 -11.23
CA THR A 56 -3.89 -0.78 -10.87
C THR A 56 -4.12 -0.79 -9.37
N VAL A 57 -5.29 -0.35 -8.92
CA VAL A 57 -5.65 -0.31 -7.48
C VAL A 57 -6.52 -1.51 -7.12
N ARG A 58 -6.09 -2.28 -6.11
CA ARG A 58 -6.88 -3.35 -5.48
C ARG A 58 -7.19 -2.98 -4.04
N ASN A 59 -8.48 -2.83 -3.73
CA ASN A 59 -8.92 -2.65 -2.35
C ASN A 59 -8.76 -3.97 -1.58
N MET A 60 -8.23 -3.85 -0.37
CA MET A 60 -8.00 -4.94 0.55
C MET A 60 -8.59 -4.54 1.90
N ASP A 61 -8.99 -5.54 2.68
CA ASP A 61 -9.45 -5.35 4.07
C ASP A 61 -8.88 -6.48 4.94
N LYS A 62 -7.56 -6.69 4.80
CA LYS A 62 -6.86 -7.77 5.48
C LYS A 62 -6.19 -7.25 6.75
N SER A 63 -6.59 -7.79 7.90
CA SER A 63 -5.97 -7.48 9.19
C SER A 63 -4.66 -8.26 9.37
N TYR A 64 -3.66 -7.62 9.97
CA TYR A 64 -2.36 -8.18 10.30
C TYR A 64 -2.11 -8.01 11.81
N PRO A 65 -2.27 -9.07 12.62
CA PRO A 65 -2.04 -9.03 14.06
C PRO A 65 -0.55 -9.19 14.39
N VAL A 66 0.31 -8.40 13.76
CA VAL A 66 1.77 -8.53 13.85
C VAL A 66 2.37 -7.75 15.03
N PHE A 67 1.64 -6.78 15.59
CA PHE A 67 2.13 -5.91 16.66
C PHE A 67 1.21 -5.97 17.87
N GLN A 68 1.80 -6.17 19.05
CA GLN A 68 1.05 -6.13 20.30
C GLN A 68 0.53 -4.71 20.55
N GLY A 69 -0.78 -4.56 20.78
CA GLY A 69 -1.40 -3.26 21.07
C GLY A 69 -1.66 -2.37 19.85
N LEU A 70 -1.35 -2.82 18.62
CA LEU A 70 -1.62 -2.09 17.38
C LEU A 70 -2.46 -2.95 16.42
N SER A 71 -3.55 -2.37 15.92
CA SER A 71 -4.34 -2.95 14.83
C SER A 71 -3.82 -2.41 13.51
N LEU A 72 -3.32 -3.31 12.66
CA LEU A 72 -2.84 -3.00 11.32
C LEU A 72 -3.75 -3.64 10.27
N VAL A 73 -4.23 -2.84 9.31
CA VAL A 73 -5.09 -3.32 8.22
C VAL A 73 -4.51 -2.89 6.89
N LEU A 74 -4.27 -3.85 5.99
CA LEU A 74 -3.95 -3.58 4.59
C LEU A 74 -5.21 -3.14 3.85
N LYS A 75 -5.24 -1.88 3.44
CA LYS A 75 -6.39 -1.21 2.81
C LYS A 75 -6.36 -1.24 1.29
N ARG A 76 -5.18 -1.06 0.70
CA ARG A 76 -5.01 -1.06 -0.77
C ARG A 76 -3.68 -1.67 -1.15
N LEU A 77 -3.68 -2.36 -2.28
CA LEU A 77 -2.50 -2.77 -3.02
C LEU A 77 -2.54 -2.09 -4.38
N ILE A 78 -1.61 -1.17 -4.62
CA ILE A 78 -1.49 -0.40 -5.85
C ILE A 78 -0.32 -0.95 -6.64
N THR A 79 -0.51 -1.29 -7.91
CA THR A 79 0.55 -1.80 -8.80
C THR A 79 0.77 -0.81 -9.93
N ILE A 80 2.05 -0.46 -10.15
CA ILE A 80 2.48 0.46 -11.20
C ILE A 80 3.09 -0.36 -12.32
N ASP A 81 2.25 -0.74 -13.29
CA ASP A 81 2.66 -1.51 -14.46
C ASP A 81 3.72 -0.74 -15.27
N GLY A 82 4.78 -1.41 -15.69
CA GLY A 82 5.90 -0.81 -16.43
C GLY A 82 7.05 -0.30 -15.55
N GLU A 83 6.76 0.10 -14.31
CA GLU A 83 7.80 0.49 -13.33
C GLU A 83 8.26 -0.70 -12.48
N GLY A 84 7.43 -1.74 -12.38
CA GLY A 84 7.71 -2.91 -11.53
C GLY A 84 7.75 -2.58 -10.05
N LEU A 85 6.92 -1.62 -9.66
CA LEU A 85 6.72 -1.22 -8.27
C LEU A 85 5.28 -1.52 -7.86
N ALA A 86 5.11 -1.89 -6.60
CA ALA A 86 3.82 -1.94 -5.95
C ALA A 86 3.87 -1.20 -4.62
N VAL A 87 2.74 -0.63 -4.21
CA VAL A 87 2.57 0.06 -2.94
C VAL A 87 1.46 -0.62 -2.15
N LYS A 88 1.80 -1.08 -0.95
CA LYS A 88 0.84 -1.53 0.05
C LYS A 88 0.52 -0.36 0.97
N GLU A 89 -0.75 0.03 1.02
CA GLU A 89 -1.25 1.01 1.96
C GLU A 89 -1.87 0.30 3.17
N TYR A 90 -1.26 0.50 4.33
CA TYR A 90 -1.78 0.06 5.61
C TYR A 90 -2.38 1.22 6.39
N ARG A 91 -3.36 0.90 7.23
CA ARG A 91 -3.83 1.77 8.30
C ARG A 91 -3.51 1.14 9.64
N ALA A 92 -2.82 1.89 10.48
CA ALA A 92 -2.53 1.53 11.85
C ALA A 92 -3.38 2.36 12.81
N ARG A 93 -3.94 1.71 13.83
CA ARG A 93 -4.62 2.33 14.97
C ARG A 93 -4.23 1.58 16.23
N ILE A 94 -4.26 2.21 17.39
CA ILE A 94 -4.14 1.48 18.66
C ILE A 94 -5.27 0.44 18.72
N ALA A 95 -4.92 -0.82 19.02
CA ALA A 95 -5.88 -1.92 19.03
C ALA A 95 -6.95 -1.70 20.11
N ASP A 96 -8.19 -2.09 19.80
CA ASP A 96 -9.30 -2.03 20.76
C ASP A 96 -8.97 -2.96 21.94
N GLY A 97 -8.95 -2.41 23.15
CA GLY A 97 -8.54 -3.14 24.36
C GLY A 97 -7.05 -3.03 24.73
N SER A 98 -6.23 -2.32 23.93
CA SER A 98 -4.87 -1.96 24.36
C SER A 98 -4.93 -1.04 25.59
N LYS A 99 -4.08 -1.32 26.60
CA LYS A 99 -3.93 -0.43 27.77
C LYS A 99 -3.15 0.83 27.42
N GLU A 100 -2.39 0.81 26.32
CA GLU A 100 -1.54 1.91 25.88
C GLU A 100 -2.36 3.09 25.34
N ASN A 101 -1.98 4.30 25.74
CA ASN A 101 -2.58 5.55 25.23
C ASN A 101 -1.81 6.12 24.03
N ALA A 102 -0.57 5.68 23.81
CA ALA A 102 0.28 6.05 22.69
C ALA A 102 1.20 4.89 22.30
N VAL A 103 1.48 4.72 21.01
CA VAL A 103 2.43 3.74 20.48
C VAL A 103 3.32 4.44 19.45
N THR A 104 4.63 4.28 19.60
CA THR A 104 5.59 4.75 18.59
C THR A 104 5.84 3.66 17.56
N VAL A 105 5.51 3.94 16.29
CA VAL A 105 5.78 3.10 15.13
C VAL A 105 7.06 3.53 14.45
N ARG A 106 7.89 2.57 14.02
CA ARG A 106 9.13 2.83 13.28
C ARG A 106 9.09 2.13 11.94
N GLU A 107 9.77 2.68 10.95
CA GLU A 107 9.81 2.12 9.59
C GLU A 107 10.29 0.67 9.56
N LYS A 108 11.31 0.34 10.36
CA LYS A 108 11.84 -1.02 10.48
C LYS A 108 10.81 -2.06 10.90
N ASP A 109 9.77 -1.64 11.63
CA ASP A 109 8.73 -2.54 12.09
C ASP A 109 7.93 -3.08 10.87
N PHE A 110 7.87 -2.32 9.77
CA PHE A 110 7.19 -2.69 8.53
C PHE A 110 8.06 -3.41 7.51
N LEU A 111 9.33 -3.69 7.80
CA LEU A 111 10.26 -4.39 6.91
C LEU A 111 10.29 -5.91 7.16
N THR A 112 9.33 -6.45 7.92
CA THR A 112 9.26 -7.88 8.22
C THR A 112 8.83 -8.70 7.00
N THR A 113 9.25 -9.96 6.96
CA THR A 113 8.89 -10.91 5.89
C THR A 113 7.39 -11.22 5.85
N ASP A 114 6.67 -11.04 6.96
CA ASP A 114 5.22 -11.20 7.04
C ASP A 114 4.45 -10.09 6.31
N LEU A 115 5.03 -8.89 6.26
CA LEU A 115 4.42 -7.72 5.63
C LEU A 115 4.98 -7.45 4.23
N THR A 116 6.22 -7.87 3.99
CA THR A 116 6.99 -7.47 2.82
C THR A 116 7.77 -8.60 2.17
N GLN A 117 7.97 -8.49 0.86
CA GLN A 117 8.79 -9.43 0.09
C GLN A 117 10.09 -8.79 -0.40
N ARG A 118 10.00 -7.61 -1.04
CA ARG A 118 11.16 -6.88 -1.59
C ARG A 118 10.99 -5.37 -1.37
N PRO A 119 11.01 -4.91 -0.11
CA PRO A 119 10.77 -3.51 0.20
C PRO A 119 11.91 -2.63 -0.35
N VAL A 120 11.53 -1.48 -0.91
CA VAL A 120 12.47 -0.44 -1.36
C VAL A 120 12.31 0.87 -0.61
N ALA A 121 11.13 1.15 -0.09
CA ALA A 121 10.86 2.32 0.74
C ALA A 121 9.68 2.06 1.68
N VAL A 122 9.70 2.73 2.82
CA VAL A 122 8.58 2.81 3.77
C VAL A 122 8.34 4.28 4.04
N SER A 123 7.08 4.68 4.19
CA SER A 123 6.69 6.01 4.62
C SER A 123 5.56 5.91 5.63
N ILE A 124 5.69 6.63 6.74
CA ILE A 124 4.72 6.64 7.85
C ILE A 124 4.26 8.09 8.06
N ASP A 125 2.94 8.30 8.04
CA ASP A 125 2.33 9.63 8.24
C ASP A 125 2.44 10.11 9.69
N THR A 126 2.15 9.23 10.65
CA THR A 126 2.22 9.53 12.09
C THR A 126 3.04 8.46 12.81
N LEU A 127 4.21 8.87 13.31
CA LEU A 127 5.14 7.99 14.04
C LEU A 127 4.70 7.76 15.50
N ASN A 128 4.12 8.77 16.15
CA ASN A 128 3.63 8.67 17.53
C ASN A 128 2.10 8.64 17.51
N LEU A 129 1.56 7.43 17.43
CA LEU A 129 0.13 7.21 17.28
C LEU A 129 -0.55 7.23 18.65
N LYS A 130 -1.47 8.16 18.86
CA LYS A 130 -2.27 8.24 20.08
C LYS A 130 -3.60 7.51 19.92
N ARG A 131 -4.27 7.24 21.05
CA ARG A 131 -5.60 6.62 21.03
C ARG A 131 -6.60 7.49 20.27
N GLY A 132 -7.34 6.89 19.34
CA GLY A 132 -8.30 7.57 18.47
C GLY A 132 -7.70 8.10 17.16
N GLU A 133 -6.38 8.15 17.05
CA GLU A 133 -5.70 8.51 15.80
C GLU A 133 -5.56 7.29 14.87
N THR A 134 -5.32 7.58 13.59
CA THR A 134 -4.98 6.57 12.58
C THR A 134 -3.75 7.04 11.82
N SER A 135 -2.76 6.16 11.69
CA SER A 135 -1.57 6.40 10.85
C SER A 135 -1.70 5.66 9.53
N ARG A 136 -1.34 6.32 8.42
CA ARG A 136 -1.19 5.69 7.10
C ARG A 136 0.26 5.29 6.91
N ILE A 137 0.45 4.05 6.47
CA ILE A 137 1.78 3.53 6.17
C ILE A 137 1.79 3.04 4.73
N PHE A 138 2.80 3.47 3.98
CA PHE A 138 3.03 3.07 2.60
C PHE A 138 4.30 2.25 2.55
N VAL A 139 4.18 1.00 2.10
CA VAL A 139 5.33 0.16 1.83
C VAL A 139 5.44 -0.02 0.32
N VAL A 140 6.55 0.43 -0.25
CA VAL A 140 6.86 0.29 -1.66
C VAL A 140 7.75 -0.93 -1.85
N GLU A 141 7.38 -1.78 -2.79
CA GLU A 141 8.06 -3.05 -3.08
C GLU A 141 8.36 -3.18 -4.56
N ARG A 142 9.46 -3.88 -4.90
CA ARG A 142 9.69 -4.35 -6.26
C ARG A 142 8.81 -5.55 -6.56
N THR A 143 8.15 -5.54 -7.70
CA THR A 143 7.41 -6.69 -8.23
C THR A 143 8.26 -7.45 -9.24
N GLU A 144 8.02 -8.75 -9.39
CA GLU A 144 8.61 -9.54 -10.48
C GLU A 144 8.08 -8.99 -11.83
N GLY A 145 8.92 -8.21 -12.52
CA GLY A 145 8.55 -7.42 -13.70
C GLY A 145 9.15 -6.02 -13.78
N GLY A 146 9.85 -5.55 -12.73
CA GLY A 146 10.61 -4.29 -12.77
C GLY A 146 11.96 -4.42 -13.48
N ARG A 147 12.36 -3.37 -14.21
CA ARG A 147 13.75 -3.26 -14.68
C ARG A 147 14.71 -3.24 -13.47
N PRO A 148 15.89 -3.88 -13.58
CA PRO A 148 16.92 -3.83 -12.55
C PRO A 148 17.26 -2.38 -12.17
#